data_AF-A0A0C6P9D3-F1
#
_entry.id   AF-A0A0C6P9D3-F1
#
_cell.length_a   1.000
_cell.length_b   1.000
_cell.length_c   1.000
_cell.angle_alpha   90.00
_cell.angle_beta   90.00
_cell.angle_gamma   90.00
#
_symmetry.space_group_name_H-M   'P 1'
#
loop_
_entity.id
_entity.type
_entity.pdbx_description
1 polymer ?
#
loop_
_entity_poly.entity_id
_entity_poly.type
_entity_poly.pdbx_seq_one_letter_code
_entity_poly.pdbx_strand_id
1 'polypeptide(L)'
;MKFARISDIDPGSPETWRGKVFLSFDIDWAEDFVLLDTLELIERAGVPATWFATHQTALLERIERHPGFELGIHPNFNNLLSAGSAQSAEQVLDAALALAPGCRSVRSHSLTQSTRLLALFADRGLGHECNALIPWDAGIPLRPWRHWDGTTVRVPHCWEDDIACLAGWPLEGDAFYWYDPDGLNVLDFHPIHVYLNTETLERYEASRPVHRDSAALPAMRHGGQGVRTFLEKILVGAR
;
A
#
# COMPACT_ATOMS: atom_id res chain seq x y z
N MET A 1 -4.86 3.39 18.74
CA MET A 1 -5.76 3.29 17.54
C MET A 1 -6.05 1.83 17.25
N LYS A 2 -7.10 1.49 16.49
CA LYS A 2 -7.38 0.10 16.09
C LYS A 2 -6.93 -0.14 14.66
N PHE A 3 -6.12 -1.16 14.45
CA PHE A 3 -5.61 -1.56 13.14
C PHE A 3 -6.42 -2.71 12.55
N ALA A 4 -6.57 -2.76 11.23
CA ALA A 4 -7.30 -3.81 10.51
C ALA A 4 -6.75 -3.99 9.09
N ARG A 5 -7.18 -5.06 8.40
CA ARG A 5 -6.82 -5.35 7.01
C ARG A 5 -7.89 -4.80 6.07
N ILE A 6 -7.51 -4.46 4.84
CA ILE A 6 -8.43 -3.93 3.83
C ILE A 6 -9.64 -4.85 3.61
N SER A 7 -9.41 -6.16 3.54
CA SER A 7 -10.45 -7.18 3.38
C SER A 7 -11.48 -7.27 4.51
N ASP A 8 -11.20 -6.68 5.67
CA ASP A 8 -12.11 -6.59 6.82
C ASP A 8 -13.18 -5.49 6.63
N ILE A 9 -13.03 -4.61 5.64
CA ILE A 9 -13.93 -3.48 5.40
C ILE A 9 -15.25 -3.95 4.79
N ASP A 10 -16.37 -3.60 5.43
CA ASP A 10 -17.72 -3.61 4.86
C ASP A 10 -18.34 -2.21 4.93
N PRO A 11 -18.66 -1.57 3.79
CA PRO A 11 -19.31 -0.25 3.78
C PRO A 11 -20.63 -0.20 4.54
N GLY A 12 -21.35 -1.32 4.65
CA GLY A 12 -22.62 -1.39 5.38
C GLY A 12 -22.48 -1.39 6.90
N SER A 13 -21.28 -1.60 7.42
CA SER A 13 -20.98 -1.87 8.83
C SER A 13 -19.89 -0.92 9.33
N PRO A 14 -20.22 0.34 9.72
CA PRO A 14 -19.23 1.37 10.05
C PRO A 14 -18.17 0.97 11.07
N GLU A 15 -18.50 0.09 12.02
CA GLU A 15 -17.57 -0.47 13.01
C GLU A 15 -16.41 -1.26 12.41
N THR A 16 -16.50 -1.65 11.13
CA THR A 16 -15.39 -2.33 10.44
C THR A 16 -14.31 -1.35 10.02
N TRP A 17 -14.61 -0.06 9.82
CA TRP A 17 -13.67 0.92 9.23
C TRP A 17 -13.55 2.26 9.95
N ARG A 18 -14.60 2.76 10.60
CA ARG A 18 -14.64 4.10 11.21
C ARG A 18 -13.60 4.24 12.32
N GLY A 19 -12.73 5.23 12.19
CA GLY A 19 -11.65 5.51 13.16
C GLY A 19 -10.61 4.39 13.26
N LYS A 20 -10.62 3.43 12.33
CA LYS A 20 -9.57 2.41 12.23
C LYS A 20 -8.48 2.87 11.27
N VAL A 21 -7.31 2.30 11.47
CA VAL A 21 -6.12 2.49 10.64
C VAL A 21 -5.87 1.22 9.83
N PHE A 22 -5.64 1.39 8.54
CA PHE A 22 -5.33 0.33 7.60
C PHE A 22 -3.97 0.63 7.01
N LEU A 23 -2.94 -0.07 7.48
CA LEU A 23 -1.60 0.02 6.89
C LEU A 23 -1.59 -0.86 5.64
N SER A 24 -1.30 -0.25 4.50
CA SER A 24 -1.07 -0.95 3.24
C SER A 24 0.36 -0.78 2.76
N PHE A 25 0.87 -1.77 2.05
CA PHE A 25 2.22 -1.76 1.50
C PHE A 25 2.23 -2.18 0.04
N ASP A 26 2.56 -1.25 -0.85
CA ASP A 26 2.85 -1.55 -2.24
C ASP A 26 4.30 -2.03 -2.37
N ILE A 27 4.49 -3.32 -2.68
CA ILE A 27 5.82 -3.95 -2.62
C ILE A 27 6.79 -3.37 -3.66
N ASP A 28 6.29 -2.93 -4.82
CA ASP A 28 7.04 -2.16 -5.82
C ASP A 28 8.42 -2.70 -6.22
N TRP A 29 8.47 -4.02 -6.46
CA TRP A 29 9.66 -4.75 -6.85
C TRP A 29 10.86 -4.53 -5.91
N ALA A 30 10.60 -4.24 -4.63
CA ALA A 30 11.62 -4.18 -3.60
C ALA A 30 12.32 -5.53 -3.48
N GLU A 31 13.65 -5.51 -3.34
CA GLU A 31 14.43 -6.72 -3.08
C GLU A 31 14.09 -7.33 -1.72
N ASP A 32 14.32 -8.64 -1.58
CA ASP A 32 13.94 -9.40 -0.39
C ASP A 32 14.47 -8.79 0.92
N PHE A 33 15.70 -8.26 0.96
CA PHE A 33 16.24 -7.66 2.19
C PHE A 33 15.54 -6.34 2.57
N VAL A 34 15.01 -5.61 1.58
CA VAL A 34 14.24 -4.37 1.77
C VAL A 34 12.83 -4.70 2.25
N LEU A 35 12.18 -5.67 1.60
CA LEU A 35 10.85 -6.14 1.99
C LEU A 35 10.88 -6.78 3.39
N LEU A 36 11.88 -7.62 3.67
CA LEU A 36 12.04 -8.28 4.97
C LEU A 36 12.19 -7.28 6.13
N ASP A 37 12.99 -6.22 5.95
CA ASP A 37 13.18 -5.18 6.98
C ASP A 37 11.84 -4.51 7.36
N THR A 38 10.99 -4.24 6.37
CA THR A 38 9.66 -3.66 6.57
C THR A 38 8.70 -4.68 7.21
N LEU A 39 8.70 -5.93 6.72
CA LEU A 39 7.88 -7.02 7.29
C LEU A 39 8.17 -7.21 8.79
N GLU A 40 9.44 -7.32 9.16
CA GLU A 40 9.85 -7.51 10.55
C GLU A 40 9.48 -6.30 11.43
N LEU A 41 9.45 -5.08 10.87
CA LEU A 41 9.00 -3.90 11.59
C LEU A 41 7.52 -4.01 11.97
N ILE A 42 6.66 -4.44 11.03
CA ILE A 42 5.23 -4.60 11.28
C ILE A 42 4.94 -5.80 12.20
N GLU A 43 5.62 -6.93 11.97
CA GLU A 43 5.49 -8.12 12.83
C GLU A 43 5.84 -7.81 14.29
N ARG A 44 6.93 -7.06 14.55
CA ARG A 44 7.30 -6.63 15.91
C ARG A 44 6.26 -5.72 16.55
N ALA A 45 5.57 -4.92 15.76
CA ALA A 45 4.48 -4.08 16.27
C ALA A 45 3.21 -4.88 16.57
N GLY A 46 3.04 -6.05 15.95
CA GLY A 46 1.89 -6.92 16.19
C GLY A 46 0.57 -6.36 15.67
N VAL A 47 0.61 -5.48 14.65
CA VAL A 47 -0.58 -4.86 14.06
C VAL A 47 -0.94 -5.52 12.73
N PRO A 48 -2.24 -5.58 12.37
CA PRO A 48 -2.66 -5.99 11.04
C PRO A 48 -2.19 -5.06 9.92
N ALA A 49 -1.96 -5.62 8.74
CA ALA A 49 -1.54 -4.89 7.53
C ALA A 49 -1.94 -5.65 6.25
N THR A 50 -2.06 -4.92 5.15
CA THR A 50 -2.33 -5.48 3.81
C THR A 50 -1.12 -5.22 2.88
N TRP A 51 -0.68 -6.21 2.13
CA TRP A 51 0.51 -6.14 1.27
C TRP A 51 0.11 -6.42 -0.17
N PHE A 52 0.44 -5.52 -1.11
CA PHE A 52 0.10 -5.67 -2.52
C PHE A 52 1.32 -6.17 -3.31
N ALA A 53 1.24 -7.41 -3.78
CA ALA A 53 2.37 -8.10 -4.42
C ALA A 53 2.61 -7.67 -5.88
N THR A 54 3.87 -7.38 -6.21
CA THR A 54 4.34 -7.01 -7.55
C THR A 54 5.09 -8.11 -8.29
N HIS A 55 5.68 -9.06 -7.57
CA HIS A 55 6.52 -10.11 -8.13
C HIS A 55 6.61 -11.32 -7.20
N GLN A 56 7.07 -12.46 -7.73
CA GLN A 56 7.27 -13.67 -6.96
C GLN A 56 8.50 -13.57 -6.05
N THR A 57 8.32 -13.82 -4.76
CA THR A 57 9.38 -13.98 -3.75
C THR A 57 8.91 -14.99 -2.70
N ALA A 58 9.86 -15.66 -2.03
CA ALA A 58 9.56 -16.53 -0.90
C ALA A 58 8.89 -15.80 0.27
N LEU A 59 9.05 -14.47 0.36
CA LEU A 59 8.43 -13.65 1.40
C LEU A 59 6.90 -13.54 1.26
N LEU A 60 6.33 -13.80 0.08
CA LEU A 60 4.87 -13.82 -0.09
C LEU A 60 4.23 -14.94 0.74
N GLU A 61 4.86 -16.12 0.80
CA GLU A 61 4.36 -17.22 1.64
C GLU A 61 4.38 -16.87 3.13
N ARG A 62 5.36 -16.07 3.57
CA ARG A 62 5.43 -15.57 4.95
C ARG A 62 4.28 -14.61 5.24
N ILE A 63 3.98 -13.69 4.31
CA ILE A 63 2.85 -12.77 4.42
C ILE A 63 1.53 -13.55 4.48
N GLU A 64 1.32 -14.48 3.56
CA GLU A 64 0.09 -15.27 3.45
C GLU A 64 -0.19 -16.10 4.72
N ARG A 65 0.85 -16.70 5.33
CA ARG A 65 0.70 -17.51 6.54
C ARG A 65 0.53 -16.68 7.82
N HIS A 66 0.79 -15.38 7.79
CA HIS A 66 0.72 -14.54 8.97
C HIS A 66 -0.75 -14.16 9.29
N PRO A 67 -1.29 -14.48 10.49
CA PRO A 67 -2.72 -14.33 10.77
C PRO A 67 -3.20 -12.87 10.80
N GLY A 68 -2.29 -11.92 11.04
CA GLY A 68 -2.59 -10.49 11.03
C GLY A 68 -2.46 -9.84 9.65
N PHE A 69 -1.90 -10.54 8.65
CA PHE A 69 -1.66 -9.95 7.34
C PHE A 69 -2.68 -10.39 6.31
N GLU A 70 -2.83 -9.54 5.30
CA GLU A 70 -3.53 -9.84 4.06
C GLU A 70 -2.55 -9.71 2.90
N LEU A 71 -2.61 -10.67 1.97
CA LEU A 71 -1.92 -10.58 0.69
C LEU A 71 -2.92 -10.19 -0.41
N GLY A 72 -2.68 -9.05 -1.04
CA GLY A 72 -3.35 -8.56 -2.24
C GLY A 72 -2.38 -8.51 -3.43
N ILE A 73 -2.83 -7.94 -4.55
CA ILE A 73 -2.02 -7.83 -5.78
C ILE A 73 -1.81 -6.39 -6.22
N HIS A 74 -0.64 -6.14 -6.83
CA HIS A 74 -0.21 -4.83 -7.34
C HIS A 74 0.06 -4.84 -8.87
N PRO A 75 -0.98 -5.05 -9.71
CA PRO A 75 -0.79 -5.18 -11.16
C PRO A 75 -0.26 -3.88 -11.80
N ASN A 76 0.70 -4.02 -12.72
CA ASN A 76 1.29 -2.90 -13.46
C ASN A 76 0.72 -2.78 -14.88
N PHE A 77 -0.21 -1.85 -15.04
CA PHE A 77 -0.83 -1.55 -16.34
C PHE A 77 -0.12 -0.45 -17.14
N ASN A 78 0.96 0.15 -16.62
CA ASN A 78 1.62 1.33 -17.24
C ASN A 78 2.10 1.04 -18.68
N ASN A 79 2.57 -0.18 -18.92
CA ASN A 79 2.99 -0.60 -20.27
C ASN A 79 1.84 -0.52 -21.29
N LEU A 80 0.58 -0.68 -20.85
CA LEU A 80 -0.61 -0.58 -21.71
C LEU A 80 -0.95 0.86 -22.09
N LEU A 81 -0.47 1.84 -21.32
CA LEU A 81 -0.63 3.26 -21.60
C LEU A 81 0.37 3.75 -22.65
N SER A 82 1.44 2.98 -22.90
CA SER A 82 2.41 3.23 -23.95
C SER A 82 1.94 2.65 -25.28
N ALA A 83 2.24 3.34 -26.39
CA ALA A 83 1.90 2.84 -27.71
C ALA A 83 2.61 1.52 -28.02
N GLY A 84 1.87 0.54 -28.56
CA GLY A 84 2.45 -0.71 -29.07
C GLY A 84 2.60 -1.84 -28.05
N SER A 85 1.94 -1.78 -26.88
CA SER A 85 1.87 -2.95 -25.99
C SER A 85 1.27 -4.16 -26.69
N ALA A 86 1.94 -5.30 -26.60
CA ALA A 86 1.45 -6.59 -27.05
C ALA A 86 0.61 -7.32 -25.97
N GLN A 87 0.58 -6.80 -24.74
CA GLN A 87 -0.15 -7.39 -23.63
C GLN A 87 -1.55 -6.79 -23.49
N SER A 88 -2.51 -7.60 -23.04
CA SER A 88 -3.85 -7.15 -22.64
C SER A 88 -3.94 -6.91 -21.12
N ALA A 89 -4.97 -6.18 -20.68
CA ALA A 89 -5.22 -5.96 -19.25
C ALA A 89 -5.52 -7.27 -18.50
N GLU A 90 -6.21 -8.21 -19.15
CA GLU A 90 -6.49 -9.55 -18.64
C GLU A 90 -5.19 -10.30 -18.37
N GLN A 91 -4.23 -10.26 -19.31
CA GLN A 91 -2.94 -10.93 -19.12
C GLN A 91 -2.13 -10.34 -17.97
N VAL A 92 -2.13 -9.01 -17.82
CA VAL A 92 -1.47 -8.33 -16.69
C VAL A 92 -2.13 -8.74 -15.37
N LEU A 93 -3.47 -8.73 -15.31
CA LEU A 93 -4.19 -9.09 -14.10
C LEU A 93 -4.03 -10.57 -13.74
N ASP A 94 -4.20 -11.48 -14.70
CA ASP A 94 -4.10 -12.93 -14.47
C ASP A 94 -2.67 -13.30 -14.01
N ALA A 95 -1.64 -12.61 -14.52
CA ALA A 95 -0.27 -12.77 -14.03
C ALA A 95 -0.09 -12.28 -12.58
N ALA A 96 -0.72 -11.16 -12.21
CA ALA A 96 -0.68 -10.65 -10.83
C ALA A 96 -1.44 -11.57 -9.87
N LEU A 97 -2.62 -12.07 -10.26
CA LEU A 97 -3.42 -13.03 -9.47
C LEU A 97 -2.68 -14.34 -9.20
N ALA A 98 -1.78 -14.76 -10.10
CA ALA A 98 -0.94 -15.94 -9.87
C ALA A 98 0.01 -15.78 -8.67
N LEU A 99 0.33 -14.55 -8.24
CA LEU A 99 1.15 -14.27 -7.05
C LEU A 99 0.39 -14.47 -5.74
N ALA A 100 -0.93 -14.32 -5.75
CA ALA A 100 -1.78 -14.41 -4.57
C ALA A 100 -3.14 -15.05 -4.92
N PRO A 101 -3.20 -16.37 -5.15
CA PRO A 101 -4.44 -17.04 -5.56
C PRO A 101 -5.57 -16.84 -4.54
N GLY A 102 -6.71 -16.32 -5.01
CA GLY A 102 -7.87 -16.06 -4.15
C GLY A 102 -7.78 -14.80 -3.29
N CYS A 103 -6.80 -13.93 -3.52
CA CYS A 103 -6.75 -12.61 -2.88
C CYS A 103 -8.01 -11.79 -3.16
N ARG A 104 -8.35 -10.88 -2.24
CA ARG A 104 -9.56 -10.05 -2.34
C ARG A 104 -9.26 -8.59 -2.67
N SER A 105 -8.07 -8.11 -2.34
CA SER A 105 -7.70 -6.71 -2.48
C SER A 105 -6.75 -6.47 -3.64
N VAL A 106 -6.98 -5.37 -4.36
CA VAL A 106 -6.12 -4.89 -5.45
C VAL A 106 -5.86 -3.40 -5.31
N ARG A 107 -4.61 -3.01 -5.59
CA ARG A 107 -4.22 -1.65 -5.95
C ARG A 107 -3.37 -1.74 -7.19
N SER A 108 -3.70 -1.04 -8.26
CA SER A 108 -2.88 -0.98 -9.46
C SER A 108 -1.65 -0.12 -9.22
N HIS A 109 -0.52 -0.52 -9.77
CA HIS A 109 0.66 0.32 -9.82
C HIS A 109 0.36 1.64 -10.57
N SER A 110 0.86 2.74 -9.99
CA SER A 110 0.56 4.11 -10.42
C SER A 110 -0.94 4.45 -10.46
N LEU A 111 -1.75 3.76 -9.63
CA LEU A 111 -3.20 3.96 -9.47
C LEU A 111 -4.00 3.85 -10.78
N THR A 112 -3.48 3.09 -11.76
CA THR A 112 -4.13 2.92 -13.06
C THR A 112 -5.50 2.27 -12.90
N GLN A 113 -6.55 2.99 -13.32
CA GLN A 113 -7.93 2.55 -13.15
C GLN A 113 -8.82 3.00 -14.31
N SER A 114 -9.87 2.23 -14.58
CA SER A 114 -10.94 2.58 -15.50
C SER A 114 -12.17 1.72 -15.21
N THR A 115 -13.34 2.11 -15.70
CA THR A 115 -14.55 1.26 -15.66
C THR A 115 -14.29 -0.16 -16.18
N ARG A 116 -13.48 -0.32 -17.23
CA ARG A 116 -13.16 -1.64 -17.79
C ARG A 116 -12.28 -2.46 -16.85
N LEU A 117 -11.30 -1.83 -16.20
CA LEU A 117 -10.45 -2.51 -15.23
C LEU A 117 -11.24 -2.91 -13.98
N LEU A 118 -12.12 -2.03 -13.48
CA LEU A 118 -12.99 -2.35 -12.33
C LEU A 118 -13.92 -3.53 -12.63
N ALA A 119 -14.53 -3.57 -13.82
CA ALA A 119 -15.33 -4.72 -14.25
C ALA A 119 -14.48 -6.01 -14.32
N LEU A 120 -13.27 -5.91 -14.88
CA LEU A 120 -12.35 -7.03 -14.96
C LEU A 120 -11.90 -7.55 -13.58
N PHE A 121 -11.68 -6.65 -12.62
CA PHE A 121 -11.38 -7.00 -11.23
C PHE A 121 -12.55 -7.77 -10.60
N ALA A 122 -13.78 -7.27 -10.76
CA ALA A 122 -14.99 -7.91 -10.25
C ALA A 122 -15.20 -9.30 -10.87
N ASP A 123 -15.01 -9.44 -12.19
CA ASP A 123 -15.10 -10.73 -12.90
C ASP A 123 -14.08 -11.76 -12.38
N ARG A 124 -13.00 -11.30 -11.76
CA ARG A 124 -11.92 -12.13 -11.19
C ARG A 124 -12.05 -12.32 -9.68
N GLY A 125 -13.16 -11.87 -9.09
CA GLY A 125 -13.48 -12.08 -7.68
C GLY A 125 -12.75 -11.15 -6.72
N LEU A 126 -12.09 -10.10 -7.21
CA LEU A 126 -11.53 -9.05 -6.35
C LEU A 126 -12.68 -8.25 -5.74
N GLY A 127 -12.71 -8.18 -4.41
CA GLY A 127 -13.78 -7.56 -3.65
C GLY A 127 -13.45 -6.17 -3.11
N HIS A 128 -12.18 -5.79 -3.09
CA HIS A 128 -11.70 -4.54 -2.52
C HIS A 128 -10.69 -3.87 -3.46
N GLU A 129 -10.98 -2.64 -3.87
CA GLU A 129 -10.15 -1.88 -4.79
C GLU A 129 -9.65 -0.59 -4.12
N CYS A 130 -8.36 -0.31 -4.27
CA CYS A 130 -7.65 0.72 -3.49
C CYS A 130 -6.95 1.79 -4.36
N ASN A 131 -7.43 2.11 -5.57
CA ASN A 131 -6.75 3.08 -6.46
C ASN A 131 -7.11 4.55 -6.22
N ALA A 132 -8.02 4.85 -5.29
CA ALA A 132 -8.46 6.22 -5.06
C ALA A 132 -7.64 6.87 -3.94
N LEU A 133 -6.63 7.67 -4.31
CA LEU A 133 -5.98 8.56 -3.34
C LEU A 133 -6.80 9.84 -3.20
N ILE A 134 -7.27 10.14 -1.99
CA ILE A 134 -7.90 11.41 -1.63
C ILE A 134 -7.10 12.00 -0.48
N PRO A 135 -6.29 13.06 -0.72
CA PRO A 135 -5.40 13.63 0.30
C PRO A 135 -6.09 13.91 1.63
N TRP A 136 -5.44 13.56 2.75
CA TRP A 136 -5.96 13.80 4.09
C TRP A 136 -6.30 15.28 4.37
N ASP A 137 -5.57 16.21 3.73
CA ASP A 137 -5.73 17.65 3.85
C ASP A 137 -6.77 18.26 2.88
N ALA A 138 -7.46 17.43 2.10
CA ALA A 138 -8.52 17.87 1.18
C ALA A 138 -9.79 18.35 1.90
N GLY A 139 -9.91 18.15 3.22
CA GLY A 139 -11.10 18.48 4.00
C GLY A 139 -12.29 17.55 3.73
N ILE A 140 -12.03 16.34 3.26
CA ILE A 140 -13.04 15.33 2.91
C ILE A 140 -12.93 14.13 3.86
N PRO A 141 -13.89 13.93 4.77
CA PRO A 141 -13.96 12.70 5.58
C PRO A 141 -14.15 11.47 4.70
N LEU A 142 -13.19 10.54 4.73
CA LEU A 142 -13.21 9.37 3.85
C LEU A 142 -14.16 8.29 4.35
N ARG A 143 -14.79 7.59 3.40
CA ARG A 143 -15.64 6.42 3.62
C ARG A 143 -15.41 5.43 2.48
N PRO A 144 -15.39 4.11 2.75
CA PRO A 144 -15.46 3.13 1.66
C PRO A 144 -16.87 3.13 1.06
N TRP A 145 -17.01 2.75 -0.20
CA TRP A 145 -18.32 2.66 -0.86
C TRP A 145 -18.43 1.43 -1.74
N ARG A 146 -19.68 0.99 -1.99
CA ARG A 146 -19.94 -0.07 -2.98
C ARG A 146 -19.89 0.52 -4.38
N HIS A 147 -19.14 -0.12 -5.27
CA HIS A 147 -19.15 0.17 -6.68
C HIS A 147 -20.52 -0.18 -7.30
N TRP A 148 -20.83 0.34 -8.48
CA TRP A 148 -22.14 0.12 -9.11
C TRP A 148 -22.40 -1.34 -9.51
N ASP A 149 -21.36 -2.18 -9.54
CA ASP A 149 -21.48 -3.63 -9.74
C ASP A 149 -22.10 -4.35 -8.53
N GLY A 150 -22.27 -3.65 -7.39
CA GLY A 150 -22.86 -4.15 -6.15
C GLY A 150 -21.94 -5.04 -5.31
N THR A 151 -20.80 -5.48 -5.84
CA THR A 151 -19.90 -6.47 -5.22
C THR A 151 -18.56 -5.88 -4.81
N THR A 152 -17.96 -5.01 -5.64
CA THR A 152 -16.68 -4.38 -5.38
C THR A 152 -16.83 -3.26 -4.36
N VAL A 153 -15.98 -3.26 -3.34
CA VAL A 153 -15.82 -2.16 -2.39
C VAL A 153 -14.65 -1.29 -2.84
N ARG A 154 -14.90 0.00 -3.05
CA ARG A 154 -13.83 0.98 -3.30
C ARG A 154 -13.38 1.56 -1.96
N VAL A 155 -12.08 1.49 -1.72
CA VAL A 155 -11.43 1.84 -0.45
C VAL A 155 -10.41 2.95 -0.73
N PRO A 156 -10.75 4.23 -0.51
CA PRO A 156 -9.81 5.30 -0.75
C PRO A 156 -8.72 5.34 0.34
N HIS A 157 -7.50 5.73 -0.04
CA HIS A 157 -6.42 6.04 0.90
C HIS A 157 -6.14 7.53 0.98
N CYS A 158 -5.67 7.96 2.16
CA CYS A 158 -5.51 9.37 2.49
C CYS A 158 -4.07 9.84 2.57
N TRP A 159 -3.13 8.90 2.59
CA TRP A 159 -1.71 9.17 2.78
C TRP A 159 -0.88 8.12 2.04
N GLU A 160 0.22 8.54 1.44
CA GLU A 160 1.19 7.71 0.72
C GLU A 160 2.57 8.37 0.85
N ASP A 161 3.65 7.59 0.99
CA ASP A 161 4.95 8.10 1.44
C ASP A 161 5.72 8.93 0.40
N ASP A 162 5.71 8.53 -0.86
CA ASP A 162 6.28 9.31 -1.96
C ASP A 162 5.43 10.55 -2.29
N ILE A 163 4.09 10.43 -2.20
CA ILE A 163 3.15 11.55 -2.28
C ILE A 163 3.37 12.54 -1.14
N ALA A 164 3.64 12.07 0.09
CA ALA A 164 3.99 12.94 1.20
C ALA A 164 5.26 13.75 0.90
N CYS A 165 6.28 13.13 0.28
CA CYS A 165 7.47 13.83 -0.18
C CYS A 165 7.15 14.88 -1.27
N LEU A 166 6.31 14.53 -2.26
CA LEU A 166 5.92 15.43 -3.34
C LEU A 166 5.07 16.62 -2.87
N ALA A 167 4.13 16.36 -1.96
CA ALA A 167 3.22 17.35 -1.41
C ALA A 167 3.83 18.18 -0.28
N GLY A 168 5.01 17.80 0.22
CA GLY A 168 5.66 18.45 1.35
C GLY A 168 4.94 18.23 2.68
N TRP A 169 4.27 17.09 2.84
CA TRP A 169 3.64 16.74 4.11
C TRP A 169 4.70 16.46 5.18
N PRO A 170 4.43 16.82 6.45
CA PRO A 170 5.40 16.64 7.50
C PRO A 170 5.63 15.16 7.78
N LEU A 171 6.90 14.74 7.74
CA LEU A 171 7.38 13.47 8.30
C LEU A 171 7.95 13.69 9.73
N GLU A 172 8.06 14.96 10.11
CA GLU A 172 8.54 15.41 11.40
C GLU A 172 7.40 15.74 12.37
N GLY A 173 7.70 15.70 13.67
CA GLY A 173 6.71 16.07 14.70
C GLY A 173 5.60 15.02 14.90
N ASP A 174 4.35 15.47 14.93
CA ASP A 174 3.15 14.66 15.13
C ASP A 174 2.89 13.76 13.91
N ALA A 175 2.68 12.46 14.16
CA ALA A 175 2.46 11.46 13.12
C ALA A 175 0.96 11.17 12.87
N PHE A 176 0.04 11.98 13.41
CA PHE A 176 -1.40 11.71 13.34
C PHE A 176 -2.24 12.84 12.73
N TYR A 177 -1.63 13.79 12.02
CA TYR A 177 -2.37 14.89 11.35
C TYR A 177 -3.40 14.42 10.31
N TRP A 178 -3.19 13.23 9.74
CA TRP A 178 -4.07 12.60 8.76
C TRP A 178 -5.25 11.85 9.40
N TYR A 179 -5.22 11.65 10.73
CA TYR A 179 -6.16 10.77 11.40
C TYR A 179 -7.54 11.41 11.56
N ASP A 180 -8.54 10.76 10.99
CA ASP A 180 -9.95 11.05 11.16
C ASP A 180 -10.62 9.97 12.05
N PRO A 181 -11.02 10.29 13.28
CA PRO A 181 -11.71 9.35 14.16
C PRO A 181 -13.11 8.94 13.66
N ASP A 182 -13.69 9.73 12.75
CA ASP A 182 -15.01 9.50 12.16
C ASP A 182 -14.95 9.00 10.71
N GLY A 183 -13.75 8.89 10.15
CA GLY A 183 -13.47 8.49 8.78
C GLY A 183 -12.76 7.15 8.64
N LEU A 184 -12.45 6.82 7.38
CA LEU A 184 -11.57 5.73 6.99
C LEU A 184 -10.12 6.25 6.91
N ASN A 185 -9.18 5.56 7.54
CA ASN A 185 -7.76 5.95 7.52
C ASN A 185 -6.91 4.84 6.90
N VAL A 186 -6.67 4.93 5.60
CA VAL A 186 -5.79 3.99 4.87
C VAL A 186 -4.52 4.74 4.50
N LEU A 187 -3.37 4.18 4.88
CA LEU A 187 -2.05 4.73 4.59
C LEU A 187 -1.26 3.75 3.76
N ASP A 188 -0.56 4.28 2.77
CA ASP A 188 0.24 3.50 1.85
C ASP A 188 1.74 3.77 2.03
N PHE A 189 2.51 2.69 2.01
CA PHE A 189 3.95 2.73 2.23
C PHE A 189 4.65 1.81 1.25
N HIS A 190 5.79 2.23 0.73
CA HIS A 190 6.64 1.40 -0.10
C HIS A 190 7.83 0.90 0.73
N PRO A 191 8.16 -0.41 0.72
CA PRO A 191 9.28 -0.96 1.48
C PRO A 191 10.61 -0.22 1.23
N ILE A 192 10.85 0.28 0.01
CA ILE A 192 12.06 1.03 -0.30
C ILE A 192 12.15 2.35 0.47
N HIS A 193 11.04 3.07 0.64
CA HIS A 193 11.00 4.34 1.37
C HIS A 193 11.09 4.13 2.88
N VAL A 194 10.45 3.08 3.39
CA VAL A 194 10.63 2.64 4.79
C VAL A 194 12.08 2.22 5.06
N TYR A 195 12.70 1.48 4.14
CA TYR A 195 14.08 1.02 4.32
C TYR A 195 15.09 2.18 4.29
N LEU A 196 14.94 3.09 3.34
CA LEU A 196 15.80 4.27 3.20
C LEU A 196 15.52 5.35 4.24
N ASN A 197 14.41 5.25 4.96
CA ASN A 197 13.86 6.33 5.77
C ASN A 197 13.74 7.62 4.94
N THR A 198 13.17 7.51 3.74
CA THR A 198 13.11 8.59 2.75
C THR A 198 12.50 9.86 3.37
N GLU A 199 13.20 10.97 3.23
CA GLU A 199 12.78 12.31 3.65
C GLU A 199 12.49 13.21 2.45
N THR A 200 13.16 12.94 1.32
CA THR A 200 12.84 13.51 0.01
C THR A 200 13.08 12.51 -1.12
N LEU A 201 12.41 12.70 -2.26
CA LEU A 201 12.58 11.80 -3.41
C LEU A 201 13.97 11.88 -4.06
N GLU A 202 14.74 12.94 -3.82
CA GLU A 202 16.14 13.02 -4.29
C GLU A 202 16.99 11.89 -3.69
N ARG A 203 16.74 11.47 -2.44
CA ARG A 203 17.43 10.32 -1.84
C ARG A 203 17.10 9.03 -2.57
N TYR A 204 15.82 8.83 -2.88
CA TYR A 204 15.36 7.66 -3.62
C TYR A 204 16.01 7.62 -5.00
N GLU A 205 15.97 8.72 -5.75
CA GLU A 205 16.59 8.83 -7.08
C GLU A 205 18.11 8.63 -7.03
N ALA A 206 18.80 9.24 -6.07
CA ALA A 206 20.26 9.09 -5.91
C ALA A 206 20.67 7.66 -5.50
N SER A 207 19.79 6.91 -4.83
CA SER A 207 20.07 5.53 -4.41
C SER A 207 19.64 4.47 -5.41
N ARG A 208 18.87 4.81 -6.47
CA ARG A 208 18.43 3.86 -7.51
C ARG A 208 19.51 2.89 -8.01
N PRO A 209 20.76 3.34 -8.29
CA PRO A 209 21.81 2.42 -8.77
C PRO A 209 22.16 1.29 -7.79
N VAL A 210 21.86 1.46 -6.50
CA VAL A 210 22.19 0.52 -5.43
C VAL A 210 20.97 -0.08 -4.73
N HIS A 211 19.74 0.13 -5.22
CA HIS A 211 18.52 -0.46 -4.62
C HIS A 211 18.57 -1.98 -4.53
N ARG A 212 19.37 -2.64 -5.39
CA ARG A 212 19.58 -4.07 -5.37
C ARG A 212 20.83 -4.55 -4.64
N ASP A 213 21.62 -3.62 -4.11
CA ASP A 213 22.88 -3.91 -3.45
C ASP A 213 22.70 -3.89 -1.93
N SER A 214 22.57 -5.08 -1.34
CA SER A 214 22.42 -5.24 0.11
C SER A 214 23.61 -4.73 0.94
N ALA A 215 24.80 -4.58 0.34
CA ALA A 215 25.98 -4.05 1.01
C ALA A 215 26.06 -2.52 0.93
N ALA A 216 25.65 -1.93 -0.21
CA ALA A 216 25.73 -0.48 -0.43
C ALA A 216 24.48 0.29 0.02
N LEU A 217 23.28 -0.26 -0.19
CA LEU A 217 22.02 0.43 0.15
C LEU A 217 21.90 0.87 1.61
N PRO A 218 22.37 0.12 2.63
CA PRO A 218 22.32 0.57 4.02
C PRO A 218 22.98 1.92 4.26
N ALA A 219 24.04 2.26 3.51
CA ALA A 219 24.75 3.53 3.65
C ALA A 219 23.93 4.73 3.12
N MET A 220 22.89 4.47 2.32
CA MET A 220 21.99 5.49 1.77
C MET A 220 20.83 5.84 2.71
N ARG A 221 20.70 5.19 3.86
CA ARG A 221 19.62 5.46 4.83
C ARG A 221 19.74 6.86 5.42
N HIS A 222 18.62 7.57 5.50
CA HIS A 222 18.55 8.84 6.21
C HIS A 222 18.61 8.60 7.73
N GLY A 223 19.49 9.33 8.42
CA GLY A 223 19.66 9.19 9.87
C GLY A 223 18.71 10.04 10.74
N GLY A 224 17.96 10.97 10.13
CA GLY A 224 17.01 11.85 10.81
C GLY A 224 15.56 11.39 10.69
N GLN A 225 14.64 12.34 10.62
CA GLN A 225 13.22 12.06 10.48
C GLN A 225 12.83 11.88 9.01
N GLY A 226 12.08 10.82 8.74
CA GLY A 226 11.61 10.43 7.42
C GLY A 226 10.53 9.36 7.52
N VAL A 227 10.20 8.74 6.39
CA VAL A 227 9.10 7.77 6.25
C VAL A 227 9.16 6.64 7.28
N ARG A 228 10.36 6.10 7.55
CA ARG A 228 10.52 5.04 8.55
C ARG A 228 10.14 5.51 9.93
N THR A 229 10.71 6.63 10.36
CA THR A 229 10.47 7.16 11.71
C THR A 229 9.02 7.62 11.89
N PHE A 230 8.38 8.07 10.80
CA PHE A 230 6.96 8.39 10.77
C PHE A 230 6.11 7.13 11.01
N LEU A 231 6.38 6.05 10.27
CA LEU A 231 5.73 4.76 10.47
C LEU A 231 5.96 4.22 11.89
N GLU A 232 7.20 4.29 12.41
CA GLU A 232 7.52 3.87 13.78
C GLU A 232 6.69 4.62 14.84
N LYS A 233 6.46 5.93 14.67
CA LYS A 233 5.59 6.72 15.56
C LYS A 233 4.12 6.24 15.49
N ILE A 234 3.62 5.95 14.30
CA ILE A 234 2.25 5.39 14.12
C ILE A 234 2.12 4.07 14.87
N LEU A 235 3.11 3.19 14.73
CA LEU A 235 3.15 1.88 15.39
C LEU A 235 3.24 2.00 16.93
N VAL A 236 3.92 3.02 17.46
CA VAL A 236 3.97 3.27 18.92
C VAL A 236 2.61 3.76 19.43
N GLY A 237 1.90 4.62 18.69
CA GLY A 237 0.54 5.06 19.03
C GLY A 237 -0.54 3.99 18.90
N ALA A 238 -0.17 2.78 18.45
CA ALA A 238 -1.02 1.60 18.49
C ALA A 238 -1.19 1.02 19.90
N ARG A 239 -0.27 1.33 20.83
CA ARG A 239 -0.24 0.80 22.21
C ARG A 239 -1.16 1.57 23.16
#